data_AF-A0A538ICJ9-F1
#
_entry.id   AF-A0A538ICJ9-F1
#
_cell.length_a   1.000
_cell.length_b   1.000
_cell.length_c   1.000
_cell.angle_alpha   90.00
_cell.angle_beta   90.00
_cell.angle_gamma   90.00
#
_symmetry.space_group_name_H-M   'P 1'
#
loop_
_entity.id
_entity.type
_entity.pdbx_description
1 polymer ?
#
loop_
_entity_poly.entity_id
_entity_poly.type
_entity_poly.pdbx_seq_one_letter_code
_entity_poly.pdbx_strand_id
1 'polypeptide(L)'
;MTGMRPEDVYALTSVGDPRLSPDGRRVAYVVNRIDRESNSYRSAIWVAPLDGSDDPRQFTSGERSDHSPRWSPDGRWLAFVSNRDGEEKKAHGELYVLPADGGEPRRLTEGQEGVESTAWSPDSQRIAFARRVRDDAYEEEDEQRRPPRRFTRVYY
;
A
#
# COMPACT_ATOMS: atom_id res chain seq x y z
N MET A 1 -25.43 29.05 1.71
CA MET A 1 -24.56 27.85 1.70
C MET A 1 -23.48 28.07 2.73
N THR A 2 -23.40 27.21 3.75
CA THR A 2 -22.28 27.23 4.70
C THR A 2 -21.06 26.67 3.98
N GLY A 3 -19.95 27.41 3.97
CA GLY A 3 -18.70 26.95 3.36
C GLY A 3 -18.05 25.80 4.14
N MET A 4 -16.99 25.22 3.56
CA MET A 4 -16.19 24.19 4.20
C MET A 4 -15.67 24.68 5.56
N ARG A 5 -15.73 23.80 6.55
CA ARG A 5 -15.20 23.99 7.89
C ARG A 5 -13.99 23.07 8.12
N PRO A 6 -13.10 23.37 9.08
CA PRO A 6 -11.95 22.51 9.39
C PRO A 6 -12.35 21.04 9.65
N GLU A 7 -13.49 20.80 10.29
CA GLU A 7 -13.98 19.45 10.57
C GLU A 7 -14.38 18.63 9.33
N ASP A 8 -14.67 19.29 8.21
CA ASP A 8 -15.06 18.62 6.96
C ASP A 8 -13.88 17.88 6.32
N VAL A 9 -12.64 18.22 6.71
CA VAL A 9 -11.43 17.54 6.22
C VAL A 9 -11.47 16.04 6.51
N TYR A 10 -12.07 15.63 7.64
CA TYR A 10 -12.19 14.23 8.05
C TYR A 10 -13.25 13.46 7.24
N ALA A 11 -14.15 14.15 6.55
CA ALA A 11 -15.10 13.54 5.63
C ALA A 11 -14.53 13.39 4.21
N LEU A 12 -13.37 14.02 3.92
CA LEU A 12 -12.74 13.91 2.62
C LEU A 12 -12.23 12.50 2.38
N THR A 13 -12.59 11.97 1.22
CA THR A 13 -12.08 10.71 0.70
C THR A 13 -11.39 11.00 -0.62
N SER A 14 -10.21 10.42 -0.83
CA SER A 14 -9.56 10.41 -2.14
C SER A 14 -9.50 9.00 -2.70
N VAL A 15 -9.57 8.89 -4.02
CA VAL A 15 -9.48 7.61 -4.74
C VAL A 15 -8.31 7.65 -5.71
N GLY A 16 -7.60 6.53 -5.86
CA GLY A 16 -6.39 6.48 -6.69
C GLY A 16 -5.95 5.08 -7.06
N ASP A 17 -4.89 5.02 -7.87
CA ASP A 17 -4.27 3.80 -8.41
C ASP A 17 -5.26 2.75 -8.96
N PRO A 18 -6.15 3.11 -9.90
CA PRO A 18 -7.11 2.16 -10.47
C PRO A 18 -6.42 1.08 -11.30
N ARG A 19 -6.90 -0.17 -11.19
CA ARG A 19 -6.39 -1.35 -11.89
C ARG A 19 -7.53 -2.27 -12.34
N LEU A 20 -7.67 -2.42 -13.65
CA LEU A 20 -8.62 -3.36 -14.24
C LEU A 20 -8.21 -4.80 -13.93
N SER A 21 -9.18 -5.67 -13.66
CA SER A 21 -8.97 -7.11 -13.63
C SER A 21 -8.59 -7.62 -15.03
N PRO A 22 -7.88 -8.75 -15.16
CA PRO A 22 -7.43 -9.25 -16.45
C PRO A 22 -8.57 -9.55 -17.45
N ASP A 23 -9.73 -9.95 -16.92
CA ASP A 23 -10.95 -10.20 -17.70
C ASP A 23 -11.73 -8.91 -18.04
N GLY A 24 -11.26 -7.75 -17.56
CA GLY A 24 -11.89 -6.45 -17.80
C GLY A 24 -13.24 -6.25 -17.12
N ARG A 25 -13.62 -7.07 -16.15
CA ARG A 25 -14.94 -7.01 -15.49
C ARG A 25 -14.97 -6.19 -14.21
N ARG A 26 -13.83 -6.02 -13.55
CA ARG A 26 -13.73 -5.32 -12.25
C ARG A 26 -12.60 -4.30 -12.27
N VAL A 27 -12.70 -3.29 -11.41
CA VAL A 27 -11.62 -2.35 -11.11
C VAL A 27 -11.28 -2.42 -9.62
N ALA A 28 -10.01 -2.65 -9.31
CA ALA A 28 -9.46 -2.44 -7.98
C ALA A 28 -8.91 -1.01 -7.88
N TYR A 29 -9.14 -0.33 -6.76
CA TYR A 29 -8.65 1.04 -6.56
C TYR A 29 -8.43 1.31 -5.07
N VAL A 30 -7.57 2.27 -4.75
CA VAL A 30 -7.26 2.67 -3.37
C VAL A 30 -8.20 3.78 -2.95
N VAL A 31 -8.77 3.66 -1.75
CA VAL A 31 -9.58 4.68 -1.09
C VAL A 31 -8.83 5.15 0.15
N ASN A 32 -8.48 6.44 0.21
CA ASN A 32 -7.81 7.05 1.36
C ASN A 32 -8.79 7.91 2.16
N ARG A 33 -8.69 7.84 3.48
CA ARG A 33 -9.48 8.62 4.44
C ARG A 33 -8.61 9.12 5.57
N ILE A 34 -9.04 10.20 6.22
CA ILE A 34 -8.39 10.72 7.43
C ILE A 34 -9.10 10.17 8.65
N ASP A 35 -8.39 9.40 9.45
CA ASP A 35 -8.89 8.92 10.73
C ASP A 35 -8.69 10.00 11.80
N ARG A 36 -9.80 10.48 12.35
CA ARG A 36 -9.81 11.58 13.32
C ARG A 36 -9.18 11.18 14.65
N GLU A 37 -9.48 9.98 15.13
CA GLU A 37 -9.10 9.52 16.47
C GLU A 37 -7.59 9.31 16.59
N SER A 38 -6.99 8.66 15.59
CA SER A 38 -5.55 8.42 15.51
C SER A 38 -4.76 9.52 14.80
N ASN A 39 -5.44 10.54 14.26
CA ASN A 39 -4.84 11.62 13.48
C ASN A 39 -3.90 11.09 12.38
N SER A 40 -4.36 10.08 11.64
CA SER A 40 -3.56 9.37 10.63
C SER A 40 -4.34 9.14 9.33
N TYR A 41 -3.64 8.91 8.23
CA TYR A 41 -4.27 8.46 6.99
C TYR A 41 -4.47 6.95 7.02
N ARG A 42 -5.68 6.52 6.65
CA ARG A 42 -6.02 5.11 6.42
C ARG A 42 -6.29 4.91 4.95
N SER A 43 -5.87 3.77 4.40
CA SER A 43 -6.16 3.41 3.03
C SER A 43 -6.59 1.96 2.92
N ALA A 44 -7.66 1.72 2.16
CA ALA A 44 -8.17 0.40 1.85
C ALA A 44 -8.23 0.21 0.33
N ILE A 45 -8.10 -1.03 -0.12
CA ILE A 45 -8.39 -1.37 -1.50
C ILE A 45 -9.87 -1.72 -1.62
N TRP A 46 -10.52 -1.12 -2.62
CA TRP A 46 -11.90 -1.38 -2.99
C TRP A 46 -11.95 -2.02 -4.37
N VAL A 47 -12.98 -2.83 -4.61
CA VAL A 47 -13.23 -3.46 -5.90
C VAL A 47 -14.67 -3.18 -6.31
N ALA A 48 -14.86 -2.74 -7.56
CA ALA A 48 -16.18 -2.50 -8.13
C ALA A 48 -16.34 -3.22 -9.49
N PRO A 49 -17.55 -3.66 -9.85
CA PRO A 49 -17.88 -4.03 -11.24
C PRO A 49 -17.71 -2.83 -12.17
N LEU A 50 -17.15 -3.05 -13.36
CA LEU A 50 -16.96 -1.98 -14.36
C LEU A 50 -18.25 -1.58 -15.08
N ASP A 51 -19.23 -2.48 -15.14
CA ASP A 51 -20.55 -2.25 -15.73
C ASP A 51 -21.54 -1.57 -14.75
N GLY A 52 -21.14 -1.39 -13.48
CA GLY A 52 -21.99 -0.84 -12.44
C GLY A 52 -23.12 -1.77 -12.01
N SER A 53 -22.98 -3.09 -12.21
CA SER A 53 -24.01 -4.07 -11.82
C SER A 53 -24.27 -4.13 -10.32
N ASP A 54 -23.25 -3.83 -9.51
CA ASP A 54 -23.27 -3.88 -8.04
C ASP A 54 -22.46 -2.74 -7.42
N ASP A 55 -22.72 -2.50 -6.14
CA ASP A 55 -21.98 -1.52 -5.34
C ASP A 55 -20.50 -1.89 -5.17
N PRO A 56 -19.60 -0.90 -5.09
CA PRO A 56 -18.21 -1.14 -4.73
C PRO A 56 -18.08 -1.80 -3.36
N ARG A 57 -17.19 -2.80 -3.27
CA ARG A 57 -16.91 -3.52 -2.03
C ARG A 57 -15.53 -3.15 -1.50
N GLN A 58 -15.45 -2.85 -0.20
CA GLN A 58 -14.18 -2.78 0.50
C GLN A 58 -13.53 -4.17 0.53
N PHE A 59 -12.36 -4.30 -0.06
CA PHE A 59 -11.71 -5.58 -0.35
C PHE A 59 -10.58 -5.91 0.65
N THR A 60 -10.02 -4.90 1.30
CA THR A 60 -9.07 -5.05 2.41
C THR A 60 -9.54 -4.27 3.65
N SER A 61 -9.07 -4.67 4.84
CA SER A 61 -9.55 -4.09 6.11
C SER A 61 -9.31 -2.58 6.21
N GLY A 62 -8.23 -2.07 5.62
CA GLY A 62 -7.91 -0.64 5.67
C GLY A 62 -7.58 -0.14 7.08
N GLU A 63 -7.23 -1.03 8.00
CA GLU A 63 -6.88 -0.68 9.38
C GLU A 63 -5.64 0.21 9.44
N ARG A 64 -4.79 0.20 8.42
CA ARG A 64 -3.64 1.10 8.27
C ARG A 64 -3.54 1.58 6.82
N SER A 65 -2.42 1.34 6.14
CA SER A 65 -2.27 1.65 4.72
C SER A 65 -2.23 0.36 3.91
N ASP A 66 -3.26 0.14 3.11
CA ASP A 66 -3.26 -0.80 1.99
C ASP A 66 -3.19 -0.01 0.66
N HIS A 67 -2.23 -0.33 -0.21
CA HIS A 67 -2.01 0.38 -1.47
C HIS A 67 -1.33 -0.49 -2.53
N SER A 68 -1.12 0.09 -3.72
CA SER A 68 -0.48 -0.57 -4.87
C SER A 68 -1.11 -1.90 -5.30
N PRO A 69 -2.45 -2.00 -5.49
CA PRO A 69 -3.10 -3.23 -5.91
C PRO A 69 -2.60 -3.72 -7.27
N ARG A 70 -2.32 -5.01 -7.45
CA ARG A 70 -1.93 -5.61 -8.73
C ARG A 70 -2.61 -6.97 -8.90
N TRP A 71 -3.49 -7.10 -9.87
CA TRP A 71 -4.09 -8.38 -10.23
C TRP A 71 -3.03 -9.33 -10.80
N SER A 72 -3.09 -10.61 -10.44
CA SER A 72 -2.34 -11.64 -11.16
C SER A 72 -2.87 -11.76 -12.59
N PRO A 73 -2.04 -12.10 -13.60
CA PRO A 73 -2.49 -12.26 -14.97
C PRO A 73 -3.62 -13.29 -15.17
N ASP A 74 -3.64 -14.34 -14.35
CA ASP A 74 -4.71 -15.35 -14.32
C ASP A 74 -6.00 -14.89 -13.62
N GLY A 75 -6.01 -13.70 -13.03
CA GLY A 75 -7.16 -13.10 -12.35
C GLY A 75 -7.56 -13.75 -11.03
N ARG A 76 -6.76 -14.69 -10.50
CA ARG A 76 -7.07 -15.43 -9.25
C ARG A 76 -6.61 -14.74 -7.99
N TRP A 77 -5.68 -13.79 -8.08
CA TRP A 77 -5.06 -13.14 -6.94
C TRP A 77 -5.00 -11.63 -7.11
N LEU A 78 -5.05 -10.92 -5.98
CA LEU A 78 -4.72 -9.51 -5.89
C LEU A 78 -3.52 -9.36 -4.94
N ALA A 79 -2.39 -8.92 -5.48
CA ALA A 79 -1.24 -8.50 -4.69
C ALA A 79 -1.39 -7.04 -4.27
N PHE A 80 -0.89 -6.68 -3.10
CA PHE A 80 -0.89 -5.31 -2.60
C PHE A 80 0.17 -5.12 -1.51
N VAL A 81 0.47 -3.87 -1.18
CA VAL A 81 1.40 -3.51 -0.11
C VAL A 81 0.63 -3.05 1.11
N SER A 82 1.00 -3.55 2.29
CA SER A 82 0.38 -3.14 3.55
C SER A 82 1.35 -3.06 4.71
N ASN A 83 1.13 -2.10 5.60
CA ASN A 83 1.89 -1.95 6.84
C ASN A 83 1.11 -2.40 8.09
N ARG A 84 0.08 -3.23 7.89
CA ARG A 84 -0.83 -3.77 8.93
C ARG A 84 -0.12 -4.45 10.10
N ASP A 85 0.92 -5.25 9.82
CA ASP A 85 1.60 -6.09 10.83
C ASP A 85 2.79 -5.38 11.50
N GLY A 86 3.08 -4.13 11.11
CA GLY A 86 4.23 -3.40 11.67
C GLY A 86 3.96 -2.77 13.04
N GLU A 87 5.01 -2.52 13.83
CA GLU A 87 4.89 -1.64 15.00
C GLU A 87 4.74 -0.17 14.56
N GLU A 88 3.91 0.64 15.25
CA GLU A 88 3.53 2.00 14.80
C GLU A 88 4.70 2.89 14.35
N LYS A 89 5.86 2.80 15.02
CA LYS A 89 7.03 3.65 14.72
C LYS A 89 7.97 3.06 13.66
N LYS A 90 7.77 1.81 13.24
CA LYS A 90 8.63 1.07 12.30
C LYS A 90 7.83 0.37 11.19
N ALA A 91 6.54 0.68 11.07
CA ALA A 91 5.64 0.01 10.14
C ALA A 91 5.98 0.36 8.69
N HIS A 92 6.70 -0.55 8.04
CA HIS A 92 6.98 -0.51 6.62
C HIS A 92 6.00 -1.41 5.85
N GLY A 93 5.79 -1.09 4.58
CA GLY A 93 4.89 -1.83 3.72
C GLY A 93 5.48 -3.18 3.34
N GLU A 94 4.75 -4.26 3.58
CA GLU A 94 5.10 -5.61 3.15
C GLU A 94 4.16 -6.05 2.04
N LEU A 95 4.61 -7.00 1.22
CA LEU A 95 3.81 -7.56 0.13
C LEU A 95 2.85 -8.61 0.68
N TYR A 96 1.58 -8.47 0.33
CA TYR A 96 0.52 -9.43 0.61
C TYR A 96 -0.15 -9.86 -0.69
N VAL A 97 -0.77 -11.03 -0.65
CA VAL A 97 -1.69 -11.50 -1.69
C VAL A 97 -2.99 -11.96 -1.05
N LEU A 98 -4.10 -11.74 -1.72
CA LEU A 98 -5.38 -12.31 -1.31
C LEU A 98 -6.17 -12.84 -2.52
N PRO A 99 -7.10 -13.78 -2.33
CA PRO A 99 -7.91 -14.32 -3.43
C PRO A 99 -8.73 -13.24 -4.14
N ALA A 100 -8.94 -13.38 -5.45
CA ALA A 100 -9.65 -12.40 -6.26
C ALA A 100 -11.15 -12.27 -5.96
N ASP A 101 -11.73 -13.26 -5.30
CA ASP A 101 -13.09 -13.29 -4.75
C ASP A 101 -13.15 -12.74 -3.31
N GLY A 102 -12.00 -12.44 -2.71
CA GLY A 102 -11.85 -11.98 -1.34
C GLY A 102 -11.49 -13.11 -0.38
N GLY A 103 -11.19 -12.75 0.86
CA GLY A 103 -10.75 -13.67 1.89
C GLY A 103 -9.54 -13.14 2.64
N GLU A 104 -8.93 -14.00 3.45
CA GLU A 104 -7.82 -13.60 4.30
C GLU A 104 -6.53 -13.36 3.49
N PRO A 105 -5.89 -12.20 3.62
CA PRO A 105 -4.63 -11.95 2.94
C PRO A 105 -3.45 -12.72 3.56
N ARG A 106 -2.53 -13.16 2.71
CA ARG A 106 -1.29 -13.83 3.10
C ARG A 106 -0.10 -12.92 2.86
N ARG A 107 0.71 -12.69 3.90
CA ARG A 107 2.00 -11.99 3.81
C ARG A 107 3.02 -12.83 3.02
N LEU A 108 3.72 -12.20 2.09
CA LEU A 108 4.75 -12.83 1.24
C LEU A 108 6.17 -12.38 1.57
N THR A 109 6.33 -11.21 2.17
CA THR A 109 7.65 -10.64 2.47
C THR A 109 7.73 -10.21 3.93
N GLU A 110 8.96 -10.24 4.44
CA GLU A 110 9.31 -9.72 5.76
C GLU A 110 10.71 -9.09 5.70
N GLY A 111 10.90 -7.92 6.30
CA GLY A 111 12.24 -7.43 6.62
C GLY A 111 12.22 -6.09 7.34
N GLN A 112 13.15 -5.20 7.01
CA GLN A 112 13.39 -3.97 7.77
C GLN A 112 12.96 -2.68 7.05
N GLU A 113 12.65 -2.77 5.75
CA GLU A 113 12.29 -1.65 4.88
C GLU A 113 11.13 -1.99 3.96
N GLY A 114 10.41 -0.98 3.49
CA GLY A 114 9.19 -1.18 2.70
C GLY A 114 9.43 -1.74 1.30
N VAL A 115 8.46 -2.51 0.81
CA VAL A 115 8.34 -2.86 -0.62
C VAL A 115 7.88 -1.62 -1.39
N GLU A 116 8.69 -1.19 -2.37
CA GLU A 116 8.44 0.04 -3.15
C GLU A 116 7.72 -0.23 -4.48
N SER A 117 8.03 -1.35 -5.13
CA SER A 117 7.45 -1.71 -6.42
C SER A 117 7.21 -3.21 -6.52
N THR A 118 6.18 -3.60 -7.29
CA THR A 118 5.75 -4.99 -7.45
C THR A 118 5.25 -5.26 -8.87
N ALA A 119 5.56 -6.44 -9.40
CA ALA A 119 5.08 -6.91 -10.70
C ALA A 119 4.89 -8.43 -10.71
N TRP A 120 3.74 -8.90 -11.17
CA TRP A 120 3.49 -10.33 -11.38
C TRP A 120 4.26 -10.86 -12.58
N SER A 121 4.74 -12.10 -12.49
CA SER A 121 5.20 -12.84 -13.66
C SER A 121 4.02 -13.17 -14.58
N PRO A 122 4.23 -13.25 -15.91
CA PRO A 122 3.16 -13.57 -16.86
C PRO A 122 2.43 -14.89 -16.58
N ASP A 123 3.12 -15.87 -16.00
CA ASP A 123 2.57 -17.18 -15.61
C ASP A 123 1.80 -17.16 -14.27
N SER A 124 1.70 -16.00 -13.61
CA SER A 124 1.05 -15.81 -12.30
C SER A 124 1.68 -16.59 -11.14
N GLN A 125 2.89 -17.14 -11.30
CA GLN A 125 3.53 -17.97 -10.26
C GLN A 125 4.47 -17.20 -9.35
N ARG A 126 4.94 -16.02 -9.77
CA ARG A 126 5.96 -15.24 -9.07
C ARG A 126 5.60 -13.77 -9.07
N ILE A 127 6.18 -13.05 -8.10
CA ILE A 127 6.11 -11.59 -8.03
C ILE A 127 7.55 -11.09 -7.92
N ALA A 128 7.95 -10.21 -8.84
CA ALA A 128 9.14 -9.40 -8.68
C ALA A 128 8.80 -8.21 -7.79
N PHE A 129 9.69 -7.87 -6.85
CA PHE A 129 9.53 -6.71 -5.98
C PHE A 129 10.87 -6.02 -5.72
N ALA A 130 10.82 -4.73 -5.43
CA ALA A 130 11.98 -3.97 -4.98
C ALA A 130 11.80 -3.51 -3.53
N ARG A 131 12.86 -3.62 -2.74
CA ARG A 131 12.96 -3.03 -1.41
C ARG A 131 14.35 -2.45 -1.24
N ARG A 132 14.47 -1.45 -0.36
CA ARG A 132 15.78 -1.02 0.11
C ARG A 132 16.35 -2.06 1.07
N VAL A 133 17.66 -2.20 1.03
CA VAL A 133 18.41 -2.95 2.05
C VAL A 133 19.14 -1.89 2.85
N ARG A 134 18.94 -1.89 4.19
CA ARG A 134 19.73 -1.02 5.05
C ARG A 134 21.19 -1.45 4.98
N ASP A 135 22.06 -0.47 4.87
CA ASP A 135 23.49 -0.67 5.04
C ASP A 135 23.78 -0.63 6.55
N ASP A 136 24.60 -1.56 7.03
CA ASP A 136 24.99 -1.71 8.45
C ASP A 136 25.51 -0.40 9.04
N ALA A 137 26.11 0.48 8.21
CA ALA A 137 26.54 1.82 8.62
C ALA A 137 25.38 2.73 9.10
N TYR A 138 24.12 2.33 8.87
CA TYR A 138 22.91 3.02 9.33
C TYR A 138 22.20 2.29 10.48
N GLU A 139 22.74 1.20 11.02
CA GLU A 139 22.19 0.50 12.20
C GLU A 139 22.41 1.27 13.51
N GLU A 140 23.32 2.24 13.56
CA GLU A 140 23.50 3.06 14.76
C GLU A 140 22.24 3.88 15.06
N GLU A 141 21.59 3.56 16.18
CA GLU A 141 20.32 4.13 16.66
C GLU A 141 20.36 5.64 16.95
N ASP A 142 21.52 6.29 16.85
CA ASP A 142 21.68 7.71 17.15
C ASP A 142 22.28 8.46 15.95
N GLU A 143 21.42 8.94 15.04
CA GLU A 143 21.83 9.95 14.04
C GLU A 143 22.47 11.19 14.71
N GLN A 144 22.12 11.46 15.97
CA GLN A 144 22.67 12.53 16.80
C GLN A 144 24.11 12.28 17.29
N ARG A 145 24.58 11.02 17.27
CA ARG A 145 25.96 10.65 17.61
C ARG A 145 26.88 10.55 16.40
N ARG A 146 26.34 10.68 15.19
CA ARG A 146 27.15 10.64 13.97
C ARG A 146 28.02 11.90 13.91
N PRO A 147 29.35 11.78 13.77
CA PRO A 147 30.20 12.94 13.55
C PRO A 147 29.80 13.62 12.23
N PRO A 148 29.88 14.96 12.14
CA PRO A 148 29.48 15.70 10.95
C PRO A 148 30.23 15.18 9.71
N ARG A 149 29.46 14.81 8.67
CA ARG A 149 30.02 14.33 7.40
C ARG A 149 30.40 15.50 6.51
N ARG A 150 31.68 15.60 6.16
CA ARG A 150 32.16 16.53 5.13
C ARG A 150 32.16 15.85 3.76
N PHE A 151 31.18 16.15 2.93
CA PHE A 151 31.17 15.73 1.53
C PHE A 151 32.08 16.68 0.72
N THR A 152 33.20 16.17 0.22
CA THR A 152 34.16 16.95 -0.58
C THR A 152 33.91 16.88 -2.08
N ARG A 153 33.03 15.97 -2.53
CA ARG A 153 32.55 15.84 -3.90
C ARG A 153 31.14 15.27 -3.91
N VAL A 154 30.31 15.84 -4.76
CA VAL A 154 29.01 15.26 -5.13
C VAL A 154 29.19 14.73 -6.55
N TYR A 155 28.96 13.44 -6.73
CA TYR A 155 28.88 12.85 -8.06
C TYR A 155 27.44 13.00 -8.54
N TYR A 156 27.27 13.68 -9.67
CA TYR A 156 26.04 13.73 -10.44
C TYR A 156 26.13 12.80 -11.63
#